data_AF-A0A0V0G5F2-F1
#
_entry.id   AF-A0A0V0G5F2-F1
#
_cell.length_a   1.000
_cell.length_b   1.000
_cell.length_c   1.000
_cell.angle_alpha   90.00
_cell.angle_beta   90.00
_cell.angle_gamma   90.00
#
_symmetry.space_group_name_H-M   'P 1'
#
loop_
_entity.id
_entity.type
_entity.pdbx_description
1 polymer ?
#
loop_
_entity_poly.entity_id
_entity_poly.type
_entity_poly.pdbx_seq_one_letter_code
_entity_poly.pdbx_strand_id
1 'polypeptide(L)'
;GKKTKTGLGRSLIKDRFSKKSLKTDSMLHTSELNDGYDWGRLNLQSVTEEDSFQEFLSTAELAGTEFQAEKLNIKFVNITSDGLLSKGEQLTYLENREAKKDLLKIPRRPKWDENTTAEELQTAEKENFLEWRRKLALLQEKENLLMTPYEKNLDFWRQLWRVVEKSDIIIQILDGRNPLLFRSEDLERYVLEIDPRKKNILLVNKSDFLNEAQRKHWARYFDSVGLNAVFFSATHVTEGTLECKNEADDDESFMSAHEEEEVNEDCYYTADEEQLEVEAICSTGISEISIRNSSKLLERGSLIEVIKHFLTPEDHRVLKGVTTIGFVGYPNVGKSSTINALLEEKKVPVSATPGKTKHFQTFYLTPDILICDCPGLVMPSFVSTKAEMILNGILPIDQMRDHVQPIALIGTLFPRNKLESEYGLQ
;
A
#
# COMPACT_ATOMS: atom_id res chain seq x y z
N GLY A 1 28.80 -10.51 -50.94
CA GLY A 1 28.98 -10.19 -49.52
C GLY A 1 28.20 -8.95 -49.15
N LYS A 2 27.34 -9.03 -48.13
CA LYS A 2 26.86 -7.95 -47.25
C LYS A 2 25.87 -8.57 -46.26
N LYS A 3 26.27 -8.74 -44.99
CA LYS A 3 25.35 -9.01 -43.87
C LYS A 3 25.21 -7.72 -43.07
N THR A 4 23.99 -7.23 -42.99
CA THR A 4 23.52 -6.16 -42.12
C THR A 4 23.61 -6.60 -40.66
N LYS A 5 24.49 -5.98 -39.86
CA LYS A 5 24.54 -6.17 -38.40
C LYS A 5 23.59 -5.18 -37.74
N THR A 6 22.61 -5.72 -37.02
CA THR A 6 21.57 -5.05 -36.24
C THR A 6 22.16 -4.29 -35.05
N GLY A 7 21.67 -3.07 -34.83
CA GLY A 7 22.20 -2.06 -33.89
C GLY A 7 21.78 -2.19 -32.43
N LEU A 8 21.29 -3.35 -31.97
CA LEU A 8 20.82 -3.54 -30.59
C LEU A 8 21.95 -3.43 -29.55
N GLY A 9 23.15 -3.93 -29.88
CA GLY A 9 24.28 -3.91 -28.94
C GLY A 9 24.81 -2.51 -28.64
N ARG A 10 24.69 -1.55 -29.57
CA ARG A 10 25.18 -0.18 -29.37
C ARG A 10 24.26 0.68 -28.51
N SER A 11 22.95 0.41 -28.52
CA SER A 11 21.99 1.14 -27.69
C SER A 11 22.15 0.78 -26.21
N LEU A 12 22.37 -0.51 -25.91
CA LEU A 12 22.61 -1.01 -24.54
C LEU A 12 23.92 -0.49 -23.93
N ILE A 13 24.96 -0.30 -24.75
CA ILE A 13 26.23 0.26 -24.27
C ILE A 13 26.10 1.76 -24.02
N LYS A 14 25.35 2.50 -24.84
CA LYS A 14 25.10 3.93 -24.59
C LYS A 14 24.30 4.17 -23.31
N ASP A 15 23.35 3.30 -22.98
CA ASP A 15 22.56 3.42 -21.76
C ASP A 15 23.39 3.16 -20.49
N ARG A 16 24.33 2.20 -20.55
CA ARG A 16 25.22 1.90 -19.40
C ARG A 16 26.28 2.96 -19.13
N PHE A 17 26.69 3.75 -20.13
CA PHE A 17 27.82 4.68 -20.01
C PHE A 17 27.46 6.16 -20.25
N SER A 18 26.19 6.49 -20.50
CA SER A 18 25.74 7.88 -20.62
C SER A 18 25.71 8.56 -19.25
N LYS A 19 26.81 9.21 -18.87
CA LYS A 19 26.82 10.23 -17.81
C LYS A 19 25.88 11.37 -18.19
N LYS A 20 24.64 11.35 -17.70
CA LYS A 20 23.77 12.54 -17.70
C LYS A 20 24.34 13.53 -16.69
N SER A 21 24.99 14.57 -17.19
CA SER A 21 25.22 15.81 -16.41
C SER A 21 23.85 16.45 -16.18
N LEU A 22 23.34 16.33 -14.95
CA LEU A 22 22.14 17.04 -14.53
C LEU A 22 22.53 18.49 -14.19
N LYS A 23 21.98 19.42 -14.96
CA LYS A 23 21.93 20.84 -14.60
C LYS A 23 21.20 20.96 -13.26
N THR A 24 21.86 21.59 -12.31
CA THR A 24 21.36 21.99 -11.00
C THR A 24 20.38 23.14 -11.16
N ASP A 25 19.08 22.86 -11.34
CA ASP A 25 18.06 23.89 -11.07
C ASP A 25 16.66 23.29 -10.79
N SER A 26 16.56 22.56 -9.68
CA SER A 26 15.28 22.31 -9.03
C SER A 26 15.52 22.16 -7.54
N MET A 27 14.77 22.87 -6.71
CA MET A 27 14.68 22.70 -5.25
C MET A 27 14.06 21.33 -4.88
N LEU A 28 14.55 20.24 -5.46
CA LEU A 28 14.40 18.89 -4.95
C LEU A 28 15.43 18.75 -3.84
N HIS A 29 15.03 19.01 -2.60
CA HIS A 29 15.79 18.53 -1.45
C HIS A 29 15.63 17.02 -1.35
N THR A 30 16.31 16.27 -2.23
CA THR A 30 16.71 14.92 -1.86
C THR A 30 17.73 15.09 -0.76
N SER A 31 17.32 14.89 0.49
CA SER A 31 18.28 14.59 1.54
C SER A 31 18.90 13.23 1.17
N GLU A 32 19.89 13.23 0.28
CA GLU A 32 20.86 12.16 0.14
C GLU A 32 21.57 12.06 1.49
N LEU A 33 20.95 11.33 2.41
CA LEU A 33 21.55 10.96 3.67
C LEU A 33 22.77 10.13 3.32
N ASN A 34 23.95 10.67 3.63
CA ASN A 34 25.25 10.09 3.34
C ASN A 34 25.52 8.91 4.27
N ASP A 35 24.63 7.91 4.26
CA ASP A 35 24.71 6.66 5.02
C ASP A 35 25.64 5.64 4.31
N GLY A 36 26.52 6.11 3.41
CA GLY A 36 27.43 5.29 2.61
C GLY A 36 26.81 4.51 1.45
N TYR A 37 25.50 4.67 1.19
CA TYR A 37 24.79 4.00 0.09
C TYR A 37 24.40 4.98 -1.04
N ASP A 38 24.84 4.70 -2.26
CA ASP A 38 24.52 5.48 -3.47
C ASP A 38 23.19 5.00 -4.10
N TRP A 39 22.08 5.35 -3.45
CA TRP A 39 20.72 4.86 -3.77
C TRP A 39 20.22 5.28 -5.16
N GLY A 40 20.73 6.37 -5.72
CA GLY A 40 20.39 6.83 -7.08
C GLY A 40 20.87 5.89 -8.19
N ARG A 41 21.74 4.91 -7.86
CA ARG A 41 22.28 3.92 -8.81
C ARG A 41 21.68 2.53 -8.70
N LEU A 42 20.91 2.25 -7.64
CA LEU A 42 20.28 0.94 -7.46
C LEU A 42 19.01 0.87 -8.29
N ASN A 43 18.99 0.01 -9.31
CA ASN A 43 17.78 -0.38 -10.03
C ASN A 43 16.89 -1.23 -9.11
N LEU A 44 16.26 -0.60 -8.12
CA LEU A 44 15.30 -1.21 -7.21
C LEU A 44 14.12 -1.76 -8.01
N GLN A 45 13.89 -3.05 -7.85
CA GLN A 45 12.77 -3.80 -8.40
C GLN A 45 12.11 -4.56 -7.25
N SER A 46 10.79 -4.44 -7.15
CA SER A 46 9.97 -5.23 -6.23
C SER A 46 9.94 -6.67 -6.74
N VAL A 47 10.06 -7.62 -5.82
CA VAL A 47 10.14 -9.04 -6.14
C VAL A 47 9.13 -9.79 -5.25
N THR A 48 7.93 -9.96 -5.79
CA THR A 48 6.80 -10.59 -5.08
C THR A 48 6.59 -12.06 -5.48
N GLU A 49 6.89 -12.43 -6.73
CA GLU A 49 6.90 -13.81 -7.22
C GLU A 49 8.26 -14.11 -7.88
N GLU A 50 8.87 -15.25 -7.56
CA GLU A 50 10.11 -15.76 -8.18
C GLU A 50 9.90 -17.22 -8.60
N ASP A 51 10.56 -17.64 -9.67
CA ASP A 51 10.67 -19.07 -9.99
C ASP A 51 11.52 -19.77 -8.92
N SER A 52 11.28 -21.06 -8.67
CA SER A 52 11.99 -21.83 -7.63
C SER A 52 13.52 -21.78 -7.75
N PHE A 53 14.03 -21.70 -8.99
CA PHE A 53 15.46 -21.55 -9.26
C PHE A 53 15.98 -20.15 -8.92
N GLN A 54 15.22 -19.10 -9.26
CA GLN A 54 15.59 -17.72 -8.93
C GLN A 54 15.55 -17.50 -7.42
N GLU A 55 14.55 -18.04 -6.73
CA GLU A 55 14.47 -18.02 -5.28
C GLU A 55 15.66 -18.72 -4.62
N PHE A 56 16.10 -19.85 -5.16
CA PHE A 56 17.29 -20.54 -4.68
C PHE A 56 18.54 -19.65 -4.84
N LEU A 57 18.71 -19.02 -6.01
CA LEU A 57 19.84 -18.12 -6.26
C LEU A 57 19.81 -16.87 -5.36
N SER A 58 18.65 -16.23 -5.20
CA SER A 58 18.50 -15.02 -4.37
C SER A 58 18.76 -15.34 -2.89
N THR A 59 18.33 -16.50 -2.42
CA THR A 59 18.59 -16.97 -1.05
C THR A 59 20.08 -17.29 -0.84
N ALA A 60 20.73 -17.92 -1.83
CA ALA A 60 22.17 -18.22 -1.76
C ALA A 60 23.02 -16.94 -1.79
N GLU A 61 22.65 -15.95 -2.59
CA GLU A 61 23.32 -14.64 -2.64
C GLU A 61 23.19 -13.89 -1.30
N LEU A 62 21.99 -13.87 -0.72
CA LEU A 62 21.77 -13.27 0.60
C LEU A 62 22.55 -14.00 1.71
N ALA A 63 22.70 -15.32 1.61
CA ALA A 63 23.48 -16.14 2.54
C ALA A 63 25.00 -16.03 2.33
N GLY A 64 25.46 -15.38 1.25
CA GLY A 64 26.88 -15.27 0.92
C GLY A 64 27.54 -16.61 0.54
N THR A 65 26.75 -17.58 0.10
CA THR A 65 27.23 -18.94 -0.22
C THR A 65 27.36 -19.13 -1.72
N GLU A 66 28.57 -19.41 -2.22
CA GLU A 66 28.78 -19.87 -3.59
C GLU A 66 28.50 -21.39 -3.68
N PHE A 67 27.51 -21.78 -4.49
CA PHE A 67 27.14 -23.19 -4.70
C PHE A 67 27.60 -23.71 -6.08
N GLN A 68 28.17 -24.92 -6.09
CA GLN A 68 28.22 -25.77 -7.28
C GLN A 68 27.00 -26.69 -7.25
N ALA A 69 26.07 -26.51 -8.18
CA ALA A 69 24.86 -27.34 -8.25
C ALA A 69 25.14 -28.66 -8.98
N GLU A 70 25.07 -29.79 -8.27
CA GLU A 70 24.90 -31.10 -8.91
C GLU A 70 23.44 -31.26 -9.34
N LYS A 71 23.20 -31.57 -10.62
CA LYS A 71 21.84 -31.80 -11.16
C LYS A 71 21.24 -33.08 -10.56
N LEU A 72 20.41 -32.92 -9.53
CA LEU A 72 19.51 -33.98 -9.08
C LEU A 72 18.15 -33.92 -9.78
N ASN A 73 17.48 -35.07 -9.84
CA ASN A 73 16.20 -35.27 -10.52
C ASN A 73 15.10 -34.38 -9.93
N ILE A 74 14.61 -33.45 -10.74
CA ILE A 74 13.49 -32.56 -10.41
C ILE A 74 12.20 -33.37 -10.48
N LYS A 75 11.43 -33.42 -9.38
CA LYS A 75 10.08 -33.97 -9.35
C LYS A 75 9.09 -32.83 -9.43
N PHE A 76 8.35 -32.74 -10.54
CA PHE A 76 7.28 -31.78 -10.69
C PHE A 76 6.10 -32.20 -9.80
N VAL A 77 5.78 -31.38 -8.80
CA VAL A 77 4.50 -31.46 -8.10
C VAL A 77 3.52 -30.64 -8.94
N ASN A 78 2.63 -31.34 -9.64
CA ASN A 78 1.50 -30.66 -10.27
C ASN A 78 0.63 -30.10 -9.16
N ILE A 79 0.55 -28.77 -9.09
CA ILE A 79 -0.40 -28.08 -8.23
C ILE A 79 -1.78 -28.40 -8.80
N THR A 80 -2.58 -29.12 -8.03
CA THR A 80 -3.99 -29.38 -8.35
C THR A 80 -4.68 -28.05 -8.58
N SER A 81 -5.42 -27.94 -9.68
CA SER A 81 -6.22 -26.78 -10.01
C SER A 81 -7.26 -26.56 -8.91
N ASP A 82 -6.97 -25.67 -7.97
CA ASP A 82 -7.89 -25.27 -6.90
C ASP A 82 -9.08 -24.58 -7.52
N GLY A 83 -10.27 -25.19 -7.43
CA GLY A 83 -11.51 -24.52 -7.78
C GLY A 83 -11.87 -23.40 -6.80
N LEU A 84 -12.98 -22.70 -7.05
CA LEU A 84 -13.54 -21.80 -6.05
C LEU A 84 -13.91 -22.59 -4.78
N LEU A 85 -13.53 -22.08 -3.61
CA LEU A 85 -13.86 -22.68 -2.33
C LEU A 85 -15.38 -22.72 -2.13
N SER A 86 -15.89 -23.87 -1.69
CA SER A 86 -17.26 -24.03 -1.20
C SER A 86 -17.52 -23.14 0.02
N LYS A 87 -18.78 -22.77 0.28
CA LYS A 87 -19.16 -21.97 1.47
C LYS A 87 -18.67 -22.59 2.79
N GLY A 88 -18.69 -23.93 2.89
CA GLY A 88 -18.18 -24.63 4.08
C GLY A 88 -16.66 -24.51 4.21
N GLU A 89 -15.94 -24.65 3.11
CA GLU A 89 -14.48 -24.50 3.07
C GLU A 89 -14.07 -23.05 3.38
N GLN A 90 -14.82 -22.07 2.90
CA GLN A 90 -14.62 -20.65 3.22
C GLN A 90 -14.74 -20.36 4.72
N LEU A 91 -15.73 -20.94 5.41
CA LEU A 91 -15.87 -20.76 6.86
C LEU A 91 -14.69 -21.36 7.61
N THR A 92 -14.31 -22.61 7.29
CA THR A 92 -13.14 -23.24 7.90
C THR A 92 -11.85 -22.47 7.62
N TYR A 93 -11.74 -21.87 6.44
CA TYR A 93 -10.63 -21.00 6.08
C TYR A 93 -10.60 -19.74 6.96
N LEU A 94 -11.74 -19.09 7.17
CA LEU A 94 -11.84 -17.88 8.01
C LEU A 94 -11.47 -18.18 9.47
N GLU A 95 -11.95 -19.30 10.02
CA GLU A 95 -11.59 -19.73 11.38
C GLU A 95 -10.10 -20.03 11.50
N ASN A 96 -9.54 -20.77 10.54
CA ASN A 96 -8.11 -21.06 10.49
C ASN A 96 -7.27 -19.79 10.33
N ARG A 97 -7.74 -18.82 9.55
CA ARG A 97 -7.10 -17.52 9.35
C ARG A 97 -7.05 -16.74 10.66
N GLU A 98 -8.17 -16.68 11.37
CA GLU A 98 -8.25 -15.95 12.64
C GLU A 98 -7.38 -16.60 13.72
N ALA A 99 -7.38 -17.94 13.82
CA ALA A 99 -6.54 -18.67 14.76
C ALA A 99 -5.03 -18.51 14.50
N LYS A 100 -4.65 -18.28 13.23
CA LYS A 100 -3.25 -18.24 12.79
C LYS A 100 -2.74 -16.85 12.47
N LYS A 101 -3.54 -15.80 12.65
CA LYS A 101 -3.20 -14.41 12.29
C LYS A 101 -1.87 -13.93 12.89
N ASP A 102 -1.55 -14.37 14.10
CA ASP A 102 -0.35 -13.96 14.82
C ASP A 102 0.95 -14.61 14.31
N LEU A 103 0.85 -15.62 13.43
CA LEU A 103 1.99 -16.29 12.83
C LEU A 103 2.63 -15.46 11.70
N LEU A 104 1.84 -14.63 11.04
CA LEU A 104 2.31 -13.77 9.95
C LEU A 104 2.82 -12.45 10.50
N LYS A 105 4.11 -12.42 10.83
CA LYS A 105 4.81 -11.20 11.26
C LYS A 105 5.63 -10.62 10.13
N ILE A 106 5.77 -9.30 10.09
CA ILE A 106 6.72 -8.60 9.21
C ILE A 106 8.12 -8.58 9.88
N PRO A 107 9.21 -8.56 9.10
CA PRO A 107 10.56 -8.59 9.65
C PRO A 107 10.81 -7.33 10.46
N ARG A 108 11.19 -7.50 11.74
CA ARG A 108 11.55 -6.42 12.65
C ARG A 108 12.99 -6.01 12.37
N ARG A 109 13.28 -4.70 12.33
CA ARG A 109 14.68 -4.26 12.24
C ARG A 109 15.44 -4.68 13.50
N PRO A 110 16.65 -5.28 13.38
CA PRO A 110 17.52 -5.51 14.53
C PRO A 110 17.75 -4.21 15.30
N LYS A 111 17.84 -4.30 16.63
CA LYS A 111 18.25 -3.16 17.46
C LYS A 111 19.69 -2.79 17.12
N TRP A 112 19.93 -1.50 16.98
CA TRP A 112 21.24 -0.94 16.70
C TRP A 112 21.45 0.29 17.57
N ASP A 113 22.70 0.50 17.98
CA ASP A 113 23.11 1.61 18.83
C ASP A 113 24.24 2.39 18.13
N GLU A 114 24.67 3.51 18.73
CA GLU A 114 25.77 4.34 18.19
C GLU A 114 27.10 3.57 18.02
N ASN A 115 27.27 2.47 18.75
CA ASN A 115 28.45 1.62 18.68
C ASN A 115 28.40 0.59 17.54
N THR A 116 27.25 0.39 16.90
CA THR A 116 27.08 -0.58 15.82
C THR A 116 27.63 -0.02 14.51
N THR A 117 28.58 -0.72 13.89
CA THR A 117 29.09 -0.29 12.58
C THR A 117 28.07 -0.54 11.47
N ALA A 118 28.20 0.20 10.37
CA ALA A 118 27.30 0.04 9.22
C ALA A 118 27.34 -1.37 8.62
N GLU A 119 28.51 -2.02 8.60
CA GLU A 119 28.67 -3.38 8.07
C GLU A 119 28.05 -4.44 9.00
N GLU A 120 28.23 -4.30 10.31
CA GLU A 120 27.60 -5.17 11.31
C GLU A 120 26.08 -5.09 11.23
N LEU A 121 25.54 -3.86 11.13
CA LEU A 121 24.10 -3.65 10.99
C LEU A 121 23.56 -4.29 9.71
N GLN A 122 24.25 -4.10 8.58
CA GLN A 122 23.83 -4.72 7.32
C GLN A 122 23.84 -6.25 7.38
N THR A 123 24.80 -6.84 8.09
CA THR A 123 24.89 -8.29 8.27
C THR A 123 23.76 -8.79 9.15
N ALA A 124 23.50 -8.13 10.28
CA ALA A 124 22.39 -8.45 11.17
C ALA A 124 21.02 -8.31 10.47
N GLU A 125 20.83 -7.28 9.64
CA GLU A 125 19.62 -7.09 8.85
C GLU A 125 19.41 -8.24 7.84
N LYS A 126 20.48 -8.67 7.15
CA LYS A 126 20.43 -9.80 6.21
C LYS A 126 20.10 -11.12 6.91
N GLU A 127 20.76 -11.41 8.03
CA GLU A 127 20.55 -12.64 8.80
C GLU A 127 19.12 -12.73 9.33
N ASN A 128 18.63 -11.66 9.96
CA ASN A 128 17.25 -11.61 10.47
C ASN A 128 16.23 -11.77 9.34
N PHE A 129 16.45 -11.11 8.21
CA PHE A 129 15.57 -11.24 7.04
C PHE A 129 15.56 -12.67 6.47
N LEU A 130 16.71 -13.34 6.42
CA LEU A 130 16.80 -14.74 6.01
C LEU A 130 16.08 -15.68 6.98
N GLU A 131 16.24 -15.47 8.29
CA GLU A 131 15.54 -16.24 9.31
C GLU A 131 14.02 -16.07 9.19
N TRP A 132 13.57 -14.83 8.98
CA TRP A 132 12.17 -14.51 8.73
C TRP A 132 11.62 -15.22 7.48
N ARG A 133 12.34 -15.20 6.35
CA ARG A 133 11.95 -15.95 5.13
C ARG A 133 11.84 -17.45 5.38
N ARG A 134 12.80 -18.03 6.12
CA ARG A 134 12.77 -19.46 6.51
C ARG A 134 11.53 -19.80 7.33
N LYS A 135 11.17 -18.95 8.30
CA LYS A 135 9.97 -19.13 9.14
C LYS A 135 8.70 -19.13 8.29
N LEU A 136 8.57 -18.21 7.32
CA LEU A 136 7.43 -18.18 6.41
C LEU A 136 7.37 -19.42 5.50
N ALA A 137 8.50 -19.88 4.97
CA ALA A 137 8.55 -21.09 4.15
C ALA A 137 8.10 -22.34 4.94
N LEU A 138 8.56 -22.47 6.19
CA LEU A 138 8.14 -23.53 7.11
C LEU A 138 6.63 -23.49 7.40
N LEU A 139 6.05 -22.30 7.56
CA LEU A 139 4.61 -22.13 7.76
C LEU A 139 3.81 -22.54 6.52
N GLN A 140 4.30 -22.18 5.34
CA GLN A 140 3.66 -22.54 4.07
C GLN A 140 3.66 -24.05 3.84
N GLU A 141 4.78 -24.72 4.11
CA GLU A 141 4.93 -26.17 3.91
C GLU A 141 4.13 -26.98 4.94
N LYS A 142 4.14 -26.57 6.22
CA LYS A 142 3.47 -27.30 7.29
C LYS A 142 1.95 -27.23 7.21
N GLU A 143 1.41 -26.05 6.89
CA GLU A 143 -0.02 -25.78 7.04
C GLU A 143 -0.77 -25.77 5.70
N ASN A 144 -0.07 -25.94 4.56
CA ASN A 144 -0.61 -25.84 3.20
C ASN A 144 -1.48 -24.57 3.00
N LEU A 145 -1.09 -23.47 3.65
CA LEU A 145 -1.81 -22.20 3.61
C LEU A 145 -1.33 -21.36 2.44
N LEU A 146 -2.28 -20.86 1.66
CA LEU A 146 -2.00 -19.86 0.63
C LEU A 146 -1.82 -18.49 1.29
N MET A 147 -0.68 -17.86 1.01
CA MET A 147 -0.35 -16.51 1.47
C MET A 147 -0.28 -15.57 0.27
N THR A 148 -0.50 -14.26 0.52
CA THR A 148 -0.15 -13.23 -0.46
C THR A 148 1.30 -13.39 -0.90
N PRO A 149 1.62 -13.08 -2.17
CA PRO A 149 2.99 -12.88 -2.56
C PRO A 149 3.53 -11.73 -1.69
N TYR A 150 4.69 -11.90 -1.07
CA TYR A 150 5.28 -10.89 -0.21
C TYR A 150 6.60 -10.41 -0.79
N GLU A 151 7.05 -9.23 -0.39
CA GLU A 151 8.29 -8.68 -0.90
C GLU A 151 9.51 -9.48 -0.41
N LYS A 152 10.28 -10.03 -1.35
CA LYS A 152 11.50 -10.80 -1.08
C LYS A 152 12.77 -9.94 -1.11
N ASN A 153 12.69 -8.69 -1.59
CA ASN A 153 13.80 -7.77 -1.59
C ASN A 153 13.95 -7.04 -0.24
N LEU A 154 15.09 -7.28 0.44
CA LEU A 154 15.43 -6.64 1.73
C LEU A 154 15.41 -5.10 1.65
N ASP A 155 15.78 -4.52 0.51
CA ASP A 155 15.89 -3.06 0.41
C ASP A 155 14.52 -2.36 0.47
N PHE A 156 13.43 -3.04 0.13
CA PHE A 156 12.08 -2.52 0.34
C PHE A 156 11.69 -2.53 1.83
N TRP A 157 12.07 -3.58 2.57
CA TRP A 157 11.88 -3.65 4.02
C TRP A 157 12.72 -2.60 4.76
N ARG A 158 13.95 -2.33 4.29
CA ARG A 158 14.77 -1.21 4.78
C ARG A 158 14.08 0.14 4.61
N GLN A 159 13.39 0.34 3.49
CA GLN A 159 12.62 1.56 3.27
C GLN A 159 11.43 1.67 4.22
N LEU A 160 10.72 0.56 4.48
CA LEU A 160 9.68 0.53 5.51
C LEU A 160 10.24 0.87 6.89
N TRP A 161 11.33 0.23 7.31
CA TRP A 161 11.94 0.49 8.62
C TRP A 161 12.29 1.97 8.81
N ARG A 162 12.85 2.61 7.77
CA ARG A 162 13.15 4.04 7.78
C ARG A 162 11.89 4.90 7.93
N VAL A 163 10.80 4.59 7.23
CA VAL A 163 9.53 5.32 7.40
C VAL A 163 9.03 5.18 8.82
N VAL A 164 9.03 3.98 9.38
CA VAL A 164 8.52 3.74 10.74
C VAL A 164 9.35 4.48 11.79
N GLU A 165 10.67 4.44 11.66
CA GLU A 165 11.58 5.14 12.57
C GLU A 165 11.44 6.67 12.46
N LYS A 166 11.40 7.19 11.24
CA LYS A 166 11.41 8.64 10.95
C LYS A 166 10.05 9.32 10.97
N SER A 167 8.97 8.63 11.32
CA SER A 167 7.63 9.24 11.35
C SER A 167 7.04 9.25 12.76
N ASP A 168 6.43 10.35 13.16
CA ASP A 168 5.67 10.44 14.41
C ASP A 168 4.31 9.73 14.29
N ILE A 169 3.69 9.83 13.10
CA ILE A 169 2.45 9.15 12.73
C ILE A 169 2.69 8.23 11.54
N ILE A 170 2.10 7.04 11.57
CA ILE A 170 1.99 6.15 10.42
C ILE A 170 0.55 6.13 9.93
N ILE A 171 0.37 6.49 8.66
CA ILE A 171 -0.90 6.37 7.94
C ILE A 171 -0.83 5.13 7.07
N GLN A 172 -1.66 4.14 7.37
CA GLN A 172 -1.83 2.96 6.53
C GLN A 172 -2.93 3.21 5.50
N ILE A 173 -2.56 3.22 4.22
CA ILE A 173 -3.48 3.42 3.09
C ILE A 173 -4.13 2.09 2.73
N LEU A 174 -5.46 2.05 2.84
CA LEU A 174 -6.30 0.90 2.54
C LEU A 174 -7.15 1.17 1.30
N ASP A 175 -7.49 0.13 0.54
CA ASP A 175 -8.48 0.24 -0.54
C ASP A 175 -9.88 0.02 0.04
N GLY A 176 -10.79 0.97 -0.19
CA GLY A 176 -12.17 0.95 0.32
C GLY A 176 -12.99 -0.27 -0.11
N ARG A 177 -12.61 -0.93 -1.21
CA ARG A 177 -13.31 -2.13 -1.70
C ARG A 177 -13.10 -3.34 -0.79
N ASN A 178 -11.93 -3.48 -0.16
CA ASN A 178 -11.65 -4.53 0.80
C ASN A 178 -10.62 -4.07 1.86
N PRO A 179 -11.02 -3.22 2.82
CA PRO A 179 -10.10 -2.60 3.77
C PRO A 179 -9.33 -3.62 4.62
N LEU A 180 -9.96 -4.75 4.96
CA LEU A 180 -9.37 -5.78 5.81
C LEU A 180 -8.24 -6.56 5.13
N LEU A 181 -8.30 -6.75 3.81
CA LEU A 181 -7.24 -7.43 3.06
C LEU A 181 -5.95 -6.60 3.01
N PHE A 182 -6.07 -5.28 2.88
CA PHE A 182 -4.93 -4.36 2.76
C PHE A 182 -4.39 -3.87 4.10
N ARG A 183 -5.09 -4.22 5.20
CA ARG A 183 -4.70 -3.86 6.56
C ARG A 183 -3.66 -4.85 7.08
N SER A 184 -2.66 -4.33 7.80
CA SER A 184 -1.66 -5.16 8.48
C SER A 184 -1.69 -4.87 9.97
N GLU A 185 -2.34 -5.77 10.73
CA GLU A 185 -2.37 -5.72 12.21
C GLU A 185 -0.95 -5.81 12.80
N ASP A 186 -0.06 -6.58 12.15
CA ASP A 186 1.31 -6.72 12.64
C ASP A 186 2.15 -5.45 12.46
N LEU A 187 1.87 -4.64 11.43
CA LEU A 187 2.49 -3.32 11.29
C LEU A 187 2.05 -2.39 12.43
N GLU A 188 0.77 -2.40 12.80
CA GLU A 188 0.26 -1.62 13.94
C GLU A 188 1.03 -1.97 15.23
N ARG A 189 1.21 -3.27 15.49
CA ARG A 189 2.03 -3.74 16.63
C ARG A 189 3.48 -3.30 16.51
N TYR A 190 4.10 -3.41 15.33
CA TYR A 190 5.49 -3.00 15.14
C TYR A 190 5.73 -1.52 15.45
N VAL A 191 4.80 -0.66 15.04
CA VAL A 191 4.89 0.78 15.30
C VAL A 191 4.90 1.05 16.81
N LEU A 192 4.02 0.36 17.56
CA LEU A 192 3.94 0.48 19.02
C LEU A 192 5.14 -0.15 19.74
N GLU A 193 5.72 -1.22 19.18
CA GLU A 193 6.96 -1.85 19.70
C GLU A 193 8.17 -0.90 19.61
N ILE A 194 8.24 -0.06 18.58
CA ILE A 194 9.32 0.93 18.41
C ILE A 194 9.14 2.08 19.39
N ASP A 195 7.95 2.65 19.45
CA ASP A 195 7.62 3.72 20.40
C ASP A 195 6.12 3.69 20.71
N PRO A 196 5.72 3.42 21.97
CA PRO A 196 4.31 3.35 22.37
C PRO A 196 3.52 4.64 22.14
N ARG A 197 4.21 5.77 21.98
CA ARG A 197 3.57 7.06 21.77
C ARG A 197 3.39 7.39 20.28
N LYS A 198 3.90 6.58 19.35
CA LYS A 198 3.57 6.72 17.91
C LYS A 198 2.11 6.40 17.68
N LYS A 199 1.51 7.02 16.67
CA LYS A 199 0.10 6.80 16.30
C LYS A 199 0.00 6.08 14.97
N ASN A 200 -0.99 5.21 14.86
CA ASN A 200 -1.38 4.56 13.62
C ASN A 200 -2.79 5.02 13.23
N ILE A 201 -2.95 5.47 11.98
CA ILE A 201 -4.23 5.90 11.42
C ILE A 201 -4.48 5.12 10.13
N LEU A 202 -5.68 4.58 9.98
CA LEU A 202 -6.12 3.91 8.77
C LEU A 202 -6.76 4.95 7.84
N LEU A 203 -6.25 5.10 6.63
CA LEU A 203 -6.86 5.94 5.61
C LEU A 203 -7.45 5.04 4.53
N VAL A 204 -8.78 4.93 4.53
CA VAL A 204 -9.55 4.17 3.57
C VAL A 204 -9.71 5.01 2.31
N ASN A 205 -8.85 4.76 1.33
CA ASN A 205 -8.85 5.45 0.05
C ASN A 205 -9.86 4.82 -0.91
N LYS A 206 -10.21 5.55 -1.99
CA LYS A 206 -11.22 5.15 -2.97
C LYS A 206 -12.60 4.96 -2.33
N SER A 207 -12.89 5.75 -1.31
CA SER A 207 -14.14 5.69 -0.57
C SER A 207 -15.35 6.23 -1.35
N ASP A 208 -15.12 6.77 -2.55
CA ASP A 208 -16.11 7.11 -3.57
C ASP A 208 -16.82 5.87 -4.14
N PHE A 209 -16.17 4.71 -4.17
CA PHE A 209 -16.82 3.44 -4.54
C PHE A 209 -17.80 2.91 -3.47
N LEU A 210 -17.80 3.50 -2.28
CA LEU A 210 -18.67 3.10 -1.17
C LEU A 210 -19.82 4.10 -1.02
N ASN A 211 -21.03 3.58 -0.85
CA ASN A 211 -22.15 4.43 -0.45
C ASN A 211 -22.05 4.81 1.04
N GLU A 212 -22.84 5.81 1.47
CA GLU A 212 -22.78 6.31 2.84
C GLU A 212 -23.14 5.24 3.88
N ALA A 213 -24.12 4.38 3.59
CA ALA A 213 -24.51 3.30 4.48
C ALA A 213 -23.37 2.29 4.72
N GLN A 214 -22.64 1.94 3.66
CA GLN A 214 -21.44 1.09 3.73
C GLN A 214 -20.34 1.76 4.54
N ARG A 215 -20.07 3.06 4.33
CA ARG A 215 -19.09 3.81 5.13
C ARG A 215 -19.49 3.86 6.61
N LYS A 216 -20.77 4.04 6.92
CA LYS A 216 -21.29 4.01 8.31
C LYS A 216 -21.10 2.64 8.96
N HIS A 217 -21.29 1.55 8.19
CA HIS A 217 -21.02 0.21 8.69
C HIS A 217 -19.54 0.00 8.99
N TRP A 218 -18.64 0.41 8.08
CA TRP A 218 -17.20 0.34 8.31
C TRP A 218 -16.73 1.20 9.48
N ALA A 219 -17.25 2.43 9.61
CA ALA A 219 -16.94 3.31 10.74
C ALA A 219 -17.27 2.65 12.09
N ARG A 220 -18.48 2.07 12.20
CA ARG A 220 -18.90 1.31 13.39
C ARG A 220 -18.01 0.10 13.67
N TYR A 221 -17.59 -0.61 12.62
CA TYR A 221 -16.66 -1.73 12.77
C TYR A 221 -15.31 -1.25 13.31
N PHE A 222 -14.72 -0.20 12.74
CA PHE A 222 -13.44 0.34 13.23
C PHE A 222 -13.54 0.88 14.65
N ASP A 223 -14.66 1.51 15.02
CA ASP A 223 -14.94 1.92 16.41
C ASP A 223 -14.95 0.71 17.35
N SER A 224 -15.60 -0.39 16.96
CA SER A 224 -15.71 -1.60 17.78
C SER A 224 -14.37 -2.28 18.05
N VAL A 225 -13.38 -2.07 17.16
CA VAL A 225 -12.02 -2.61 17.28
C VAL A 225 -11.07 -1.58 17.92
N GLY A 226 -11.52 -0.34 18.15
CA GLY A 226 -10.70 0.73 18.73
C GLY A 226 -9.68 1.32 17.76
N LEU A 227 -10.00 1.37 16.47
CA LEU A 227 -9.11 1.85 15.41
C LEU A 227 -9.53 3.23 14.92
N ASN A 228 -8.55 4.08 14.64
CA ASN A 228 -8.80 5.38 14.01
C ASN A 228 -8.78 5.20 12.49
N ALA A 229 -9.92 5.41 11.85
CA ALA A 229 -10.11 5.27 10.41
C ALA A 229 -10.74 6.53 9.80
N VAL A 230 -10.21 6.96 8.67
CA VAL A 230 -10.73 8.09 7.88
C VAL A 230 -11.03 7.66 6.45
N PHE A 231 -12.14 8.16 5.89
CA PHE A 231 -12.52 7.88 4.51
C PHE A 231 -12.07 9.03 3.61
N PHE A 232 -11.35 8.70 2.54
CA PHE A 232 -10.79 9.69 1.62
C PHE A 232 -10.94 9.22 0.16
N SER A 233 -10.98 10.18 -0.77
CA SER A 233 -10.88 9.92 -2.20
C SER A 233 -9.91 10.90 -2.84
N ALA A 234 -8.81 10.36 -3.37
CA ALA A 234 -7.80 11.17 -4.05
C ALA A 234 -8.29 11.73 -5.41
N THR A 235 -9.21 11.05 -6.08
CA THR A 235 -9.69 11.40 -7.42
C THR A 235 -10.50 12.70 -7.41
N HIS A 236 -11.45 12.81 -6.47
CA HIS A 236 -12.28 14.01 -6.29
C HIS A 236 -11.47 15.28 -6.03
N VAL A 237 -10.37 15.16 -5.28
CA VAL A 237 -9.50 16.32 -4.98
C VAL A 237 -8.72 16.77 -6.23
N THR A 238 -8.28 15.83 -7.06
CA THR A 238 -7.58 16.17 -8.31
C THR A 238 -8.49 16.76 -9.38
N GLU A 239 -9.75 16.31 -9.46
CA GLU A 239 -10.74 16.83 -10.41
C GLU A 239 -11.12 18.28 -10.08
N GLY A 240 -11.46 18.59 -8.83
CA GLY A 240 -11.76 19.96 -8.41
C GLY A 240 -10.56 20.92 -8.53
N THR A 241 -9.32 20.43 -8.43
CA THR A 241 -8.12 21.26 -8.65
C THR A 241 -7.83 21.51 -10.13
N LEU A 242 -8.20 20.57 -11.01
CA LEU A 242 -8.08 20.74 -12.46
C LEU A 242 -9.16 21.69 -13.00
N GLU A 243 -10.38 21.60 -12.48
CA GLU A 243 -11.48 22.54 -12.79
C GLU A 243 -11.13 23.96 -12.33
N CYS A 244 -10.69 24.16 -11.08
CA CYS A 244 -10.27 25.48 -10.59
C CYS A 244 -9.04 26.07 -11.32
N LYS A 245 -8.16 25.24 -11.89
CA LYS A 245 -7.02 25.71 -12.71
C LYS A 245 -7.45 26.08 -14.11
N ASN A 246 -8.44 25.40 -14.68
CA ASN A 246 -8.99 25.76 -15.99
C ASN A 246 -9.88 27.01 -15.89
N GLU A 247 -10.63 27.18 -14.79
CA GLU A 247 -11.45 28.39 -14.56
C GLU A 247 -10.62 29.66 -14.33
N ALA A 248 -9.36 29.54 -13.88
CA ALA A 248 -8.45 30.68 -13.73
C ALA A 248 -7.74 31.08 -15.03
N ASP A 249 -7.78 30.22 -16.06
CA ASP A 249 -7.12 30.43 -17.37
C ASP A 249 -8.11 30.67 -18.52
N ASP A 250 -9.41 30.40 -18.35
CA ASP A 250 -10.43 30.57 -19.39
C ASP A 250 -11.39 31.75 -19.11
N ASP A 251 -10.83 32.96 -19.11
CA ASP A 251 -11.59 34.20 -19.32
C ASP A 251 -11.58 34.54 -20.83
N GLU A 252 -12.00 33.58 -21.68
CA GLU A 252 -12.41 33.83 -23.07
C GLU A 252 -13.20 32.65 -23.69
N SER A 253 -14.53 32.73 -23.59
CA SER A 253 -15.53 32.15 -24.49
C SER A 253 -15.50 30.64 -24.81
N PHE A 254 -16.47 29.89 -24.28
CA PHE A 254 -17.39 29.08 -25.10
C PHE A 254 -18.60 28.60 -24.28
N MET A 255 -19.80 29.07 -24.64
CA MET A 255 -21.05 28.43 -24.21
C MET A 255 -21.22 27.10 -24.94
N SER A 256 -21.39 26.00 -24.21
CA SER A 256 -22.11 24.84 -24.73
C SER A 256 -23.02 24.25 -23.67
N ALA A 257 -24.26 24.01 -24.08
CA ALA A 257 -25.39 23.62 -23.27
C ALA A 257 -25.19 22.27 -22.58
N HIS A 258 -25.53 22.22 -21.29
CA HIS A 258 -25.86 20.99 -20.59
C HIS A 258 -27.37 20.80 -20.67
N GLU A 259 -27.79 19.73 -21.34
CA GLU A 259 -29.14 19.17 -21.19
C GLU A 259 -29.16 18.40 -19.86
N GLU A 260 -30.04 18.84 -18.96
CA GLU A 260 -30.38 18.18 -17.71
C GLU A 260 -31.25 16.95 -18.03
N GLU A 261 -30.76 15.75 -17.72
CA GLU A 261 -31.63 14.57 -17.64
C GLU A 261 -32.07 14.37 -16.19
N GLU A 262 -33.36 14.65 -15.96
CA GLU A 262 -34.10 14.33 -14.74
C GLU A 262 -34.06 12.82 -14.47
N VAL A 263 -33.44 12.41 -13.36
CA VAL A 263 -33.60 11.04 -12.85
C VAL A 263 -34.79 11.03 -11.89
N ASN A 264 -35.87 10.40 -12.36
CA ASN A 264 -37.08 10.15 -11.62
C ASN A 264 -36.82 9.32 -10.35
N GLU A 265 -37.30 9.86 -9.25
CA GLU A 265 -37.32 9.35 -7.90
C GLU A 265 -38.40 8.26 -7.78
N ASP A 266 -38.03 7.02 -7.47
CA ASP A 266 -38.96 6.02 -6.91
C ASP A 266 -38.19 4.84 -6.30
N CYS A 267 -37.93 4.88 -5.00
CA CYS A 267 -37.76 3.68 -4.16
C CYS A 267 -38.05 4.02 -2.68
N TYR A 268 -39.31 3.81 -2.30
CA TYR A 268 -39.77 3.69 -0.91
C TYR A 268 -39.17 2.43 -0.26
N TYR A 269 -38.57 2.57 0.93
CA TYR A 269 -38.93 1.86 2.17
C TYR A 269 -38.24 2.52 3.39
N THR A 270 -39.02 3.37 4.04
CA THR A 270 -39.13 3.70 5.49
C THR A 270 -37.89 3.74 6.39
N ALA A 271 -37.62 4.98 6.79
CA ALA A 271 -36.95 5.51 7.99
C ALA A 271 -36.99 4.64 9.26
N ASP A 272 -35.84 4.58 9.93
CA ASP A 272 -35.75 4.97 11.34
C ASP A 272 -34.76 6.14 11.43
N GLU A 273 -35.31 7.32 11.71
CA GLU A 273 -34.58 8.56 12.01
C GLU A 273 -34.00 8.45 13.42
N GLU A 274 -32.68 8.46 13.56
CA GLU A 274 -32.05 8.95 14.79
C GLU A 274 -30.94 9.93 14.45
N GLN A 275 -31.06 11.07 15.13
CA GLN A 275 -30.44 12.35 14.87
C GLN A 275 -28.93 12.34 15.14
N LEU A 276 -28.23 13.23 14.43
CA LEU A 276 -26.84 13.57 14.65
C LEU A 276 -26.67 14.25 16.01
N GLU A 277 -25.86 13.67 16.89
CA GLU A 277 -25.28 14.39 18.03
C GLU A 277 -23.75 14.42 17.89
N VAL A 278 -23.21 15.64 17.79
CA VAL A 278 -21.80 15.94 17.95
C VAL A 278 -21.63 16.46 19.38
N GLU A 279 -21.28 15.60 20.32
CA GLU A 279 -20.86 16.05 21.65
C GLU A 279 -19.33 16.12 21.72
N ALA A 280 -18.83 17.36 21.70
CA ALA A 280 -17.53 17.68 22.24
C ALA A 280 -17.61 17.63 23.77
N ILE A 281 -16.92 16.68 24.40
CA ILE A 281 -16.73 16.68 25.85
C ILE A 281 -15.23 16.76 26.13
N CYS A 282 -14.83 17.86 26.77
CA CYS A 282 -13.55 17.97 27.45
C CYS A 282 -13.84 18.42 28.89
N SER A 283 -13.79 17.48 29.83
CA SER A 283 -13.45 17.78 31.23
C SER A 283 -13.18 16.47 31.97
N THR A 284 -12.07 16.43 32.70
CA THR A 284 -11.58 15.43 33.66
C THR A 284 -10.77 14.23 33.12
N GLY A 285 -9.44 14.34 33.26
CA GLY A 285 -8.58 13.30 33.86
C GLY A 285 -8.35 11.98 33.10
N ILE A 286 -7.36 11.97 32.20
CA ILE A 286 -6.54 10.83 31.72
C ILE A 286 -7.28 9.49 31.48
N SER A 287 -7.73 9.26 30.24
CA SER A 287 -7.47 8.04 29.44
C SER A 287 -8.25 8.06 28.11
N GLU A 288 -7.55 7.90 26.99
CA GLU A 288 -8.04 7.58 25.63
C GLU A 288 -9.15 8.48 25.03
N ILE A 289 -8.74 9.41 24.14
CA ILE A 289 -9.65 10.06 23.20
C ILE A 289 -10.10 8.99 22.19
N SER A 290 -11.27 8.38 22.39
CA SER A 290 -11.91 7.59 21.34
C SER A 290 -12.55 8.57 20.35
N ILE A 291 -11.80 8.95 19.32
CA ILE A 291 -12.37 9.68 18.18
C ILE A 291 -13.33 8.70 17.51
N ARG A 292 -14.65 8.93 17.63
CA ARG A 292 -15.63 8.16 16.85
C ARG A 292 -15.34 8.36 15.37
N ASN A 293 -15.22 7.26 14.64
CA ASN A 293 -14.98 7.29 13.22
C ASN A 293 -16.19 7.90 12.50
N SER A 294 -15.93 8.88 11.64
CA SER A 294 -16.96 9.49 10.81
C SER A 294 -17.15 8.71 9.52
N SER A 295 -18.39 8.56 9.03
CA SER A 295 -18.68 8.02 7.69
C SER A 295 -18.50 9.04 6.57
N LYS A 296 -18.19 10.30 6.91
CA LYS A 296 -18.01 11.39 5.95
C LYS A 296 -16.75 11.19 5.12
N LEU A 297 -16.87 11.49 3.83
CA LEU A 297 -15.71 11.58 2.95
C LEU A 297 -14.96 12.86 3.30
N LEU A 298 -13.71 12.74 3.71
CA LEU A 298 -12.90 13.90 4.08
C LEU A 298 -12.34 14.59 2.84
N GLU A 299 -12.45 15.90 2.84
CA GLU A 299 -11.69 16.77 1.93
C GLU A 299 -10.27 16.96 2.43
N ARG A 300 -9.41 17.52 1.57
CA ARG A 300 -7.99 17.79 1.88
C ARG A 300 -7.80 18.56 3.19
N GLY A 301 -8.53 19.68 3.36
CA GLY A 301 -8.40 20.54 4.55
C GLY A 301 -8.73 19.78 5.83
N SER A 302 -9.89 19.12 5.84
CA SER A 302 -10.35 18.32 6.98
C SER A 302 -9.41 17.17 7.32
N LEU A 303 -8.80 16.52 6.31
CA LEU A 303 -7.81 15.48 6.56
C LEU A 303 -6.56 16.02 7.24
N ILE A 304 -6.08 17.20 6.85
CA ILE A 304 -4.94 17.87 7.50
C ILE A 304 -5.29 18.24 8.94
N GLU A 305 -6.49 18.76 9.19
CA GLU A 305 -6.96 19.11 10.53
C GLU A 305 -7.04 17.88 11.44
N VAL A 306 -7.59 16.76 10.93
CA VAL A 306 -7.65 15.50 11.67
C VAL A 306 -6.24 15.02 12.04
N ILE A 307 -5.31 15.03 11.08
CA ILE A 307 -3.91 14.67 11.34
C ILE A 307 -3.29 15.57 12.42
N LYS A 308 -3.50 16.90 12.34
CA LYS A 308 -3.02 17.85 13.35
C LYS A 308 -3.65 17.60 14.72
N HIS A 309 -4.91 17.19 14.78
CA HIS A 309 -5.60 16.90 16.04
C HIS A 309 -5.04 15.67 16.77
N PHE A 310 -4.51 14.69 16.03
CA PHE A 310 -3.85 13.53 16.62
C PHE A 310 -2.49 13.83 17.26
N LEU A 311 -2.02 15.08 17.19
CA LEU A 311 -0.70 15.49 17.67
C LEU A 311 -0.82 16.53 18.76
N THR A 312 -0.08 16.29 19.84
CA THR A 312 0.26 17.35 20.79
C THR A 312 1.63 17.93 20.41
N PRO A 313 1.92 19.22 20.72
CA PRO A 313 3.23 19.82 20.45
C PRO A 313 4.42 19.06 21.07
N GLU A 314 4.16 18.22 22.08
CA GLU A 314 5.12 17.33 22.75
C GLU A 314 5.45 16.06 21.95
N ASP A 315 4.70 15.78 20.87
CA ASP A 315 4.85 14.60 20.02
C ASP A 315 5.84 14.78 18.86
N HIS A 316 6.40 15.99 18.67
CA HIS A 316 7.44 16.28 17.66
C HIS A 316 8.80 15.67 18.05
N ARG A 317 8.97 14.37 17.80
CA ARG A 317 10.13 13.63 18.31
C ARG A 317 11.21 13.42 17.27
N VAL A 318 10.82 13.24 16.00
CA VAL A 318 11.81 13.02 14.93
C VAL A 318 12.47 14.34 14.55
N LEU A 319 11.67 15.36 14.25
CA LEU A 319 12.13 16.71 13.92
C LEU A 319 11.48 17.72 14.85
N LYS A 320 12.29 18.52 15.53
CA LYS A 320 11.79 19.52 16.48
C LYS A 320 10.90 20.53 15.77
N GLY A 321 9.64 20.62 16.17
CA GLY A 321 8.66 21.55 15.62
C GLY A 321 8.10 21.18 14.24
N VAL A 322 8.42 19.99 13.72
CA VAL A 322 7.88 19.47 12.46
C VAL A 322 7.32 18.08 12.70
N THR A 323 6.03 17.92 12.42
CA THR A 323 5.36 16.63 12.42
C THR A 323 5.79 15.82 11.21
N THR A 324 6.26 14.60 11.41
CA THR A 324 6.60 13.70 10.31
C THR A 324 5.57 12.58 10.16
N ILE A 325 5.00 12.43 8.96
CA ILE A 325 3.93 11.48 8.64
C ILE A 325 4.44 10.44 7.64
N GLY A 326 4.40 9.17 8.02
CA GLY A 326 4.79 8.06 7.16
C GLY A 326 3.59 7.44 6.46
N PHE A 327 3.63 7.37 5.14
CA PHE A 327 2.61 6.69 4.34
C PHE A 327 3.07 5.27 4.01
N VAL A 328 2.28 4.28 4.42
CA VAL A 328 2.53 2.85 4.16
C VAL A 328 1.30 2.23 3.53
N GLY A 329 1.47 1.33 2.56
CA GLY A 329 0.35 0.62 1.96
C GLY A 329 0.81 -0.35 0.87
N TYR A 330 -0.13 -1.18 0.43
CA TYR A 330 0.08 -2.09 -0.69
C TYR A 330 0.28 -1.31 -1.99
N PRO A 331 0.86 -1.90 -3.04
CA PRO A 331 0.79 -1.34 -4.38
C PRO A 331 -0.67 -1.08 -4.81
N ASN A 332 -0.89 -0.08 -5.66
CA ASN A 332 -2.19 0.22 -6.29
C ASN A 332 -3.37 0.63 -5.37
N VAL A 333 -3.19 0.71 -4.05
CA VAL A 333 -4.20 1.24 -3.12
C VAL A 333 -4.40 2.76 -3.26
N GLY A 334 -3.47 3.43 -3.94
CA GLY A 334 -3.55 4.86 -4.24
C GLY A 334 -2.72 5.77 -3.33
N LYS A 335 -1.75 5.23 -2.58
CA LYS A 335 -0.80 6.00 -1.77
C LYS A 335 -0.21 7.23 -2.49
N SER A 336 0.36 7.03 -3.68
CA SER A 336 0.95 8.12 -4.46
C SER A 336 -0.08 9.13 -4.96
N SER A 337 -1.31 8.69 -5.25
CA SER A 337 -2.42 9.58 -5.60
C SER A 337 -2.86 10.42 -4.40
N THR A 338 -2.96 9.82 -3.21
CA THR A 338 -3.26 10.54 -1.96
C THR A 338 -2.21 11.60 -1.65
N ILE A 339 -0.92 11.29 -1.84
CA ILE A 339 0.16 12.26 -1.64
C ILE A 339 0.05 13.43 -2.63
N ASN A 340 -0.19 13.16 -3.92
CA ASN A 340 -0.39 14.22 -4.91
C ASN A 340 -1.63 15.07 -4.61
N ALA A 341 -2.72 14.46 -4.15
CA ALA A 341 -3.94 15.16 -3.74
C ALA A 341 -3.69 16.08 -2.53
N LEU A 342 -2.87 15.65 -1.57
CA LEU A 342 -2.47 16.48 -0.43
C LEU A 342 -1.56 17.65 -0.86
N LEU A 343 -0.64 17.40 -1.78
CA LEU A 343 0.34 18.39 -2.24
C LEU A 343 -0.20 19.37 -3.30
N GLU A 344 -1.39 19.13 -3.87
CA GLU A 344 -2.01 19.90 -4.98
C GLU A 344 -1.15 20.00 -6.26
N GLU A 345 -0.10 19.19 -6.31
CA GLU A 345 0.87 19.14 -7.39
C GLU A 345 1.27 17.70 -7.66
N LYS A 346 1.52 17.38 -8.94
CA LYS A 346 1.98 16.06 -9.35
C LYS A 346 3.47 15.88 -9.06
N LYS A 347 3.82 15.57 -7.81
CA LYS A 347 5.21 15.33 -7.37
C LYS A 347 5.62 13.87 -7.44
N VAL A 348 4.67 12.94 -7.23
CA VAL A 348 4.93 11.50 -7.23
C VAL A 348 4.33 10.84 -8.48
N PRO A 349 5.08 10.00 -9.21
CA PRO A 349 4.53 9.27 -10.35
C PRO A 349 3.47 8.25 -9.91
N VAL A 350 2.39 8.13 -10.70
CA VAL A 350 1.26 7.22 -10.46
C VAL A 350 1.09 6.27 -11.65
N SER A 351 0.71 5.02 -11.38
CA SER A 351 0.36 4.02 -12.41
C SER A 351 -0.58 2.98 -11.81
N ALA A 352 -1.35 2.31 -12.67
CA ALA A 352 -2.14 1.12 -12.31
C ALA A 352 -1.28 -0.14 -12.15
N THR A 353 -0.04 -0.12 -12.63
CA THR A 353 0.94 -1.21 -12.46
C THR A 353 1.77 -1.02 -11.19
N PRO A 354 1.97 -2.09 -10.37
CA PRO A 354 2.83 -2.05 -9.20
C PRO A 354 4.26 -1.58 -9.49
N GLY A 355 4.95 -1.03 -8.48
CA GLY A 355 6.40 -0.78 -8.52
C GLY A 355 6.86 0.57 -9.11
N LYS A 356 5.99 1.59 -9.14
CA LYS A 356 6.38 2.94 -9.63
C LYS A 356 7.18 3.77 -8.62
N THR A 357 6.72 3.85 -7.36
CA THR A 357 7.53 4.44 -6.29
C THR A 357 8.60 3.44 -5.90
N LYS A 358 9.87 3.77 -6.13
CA LYS A 358 11.01 2.86 -5.91
C LYS A 358 11.90 3.25 -4.74
N HIS A 359 11.85 4.51 -4.34
CA HIS A 359 12.73 5.07 -3.33
C HIS A 359 11.91 5.83 -2.30
N PHE A 360 12.41 5.82 -1.07
CA PHE A 360 11.96 6.66 0.01
C PHE A 360 12.11 8.13 -0.39
N GLN A 361 11.06 8.92 -0.19
CA GLN A 361 11.02 10.34 -0.57
C GLN A 361 10.35 11.12 0.55
N THR A 362 10.73 12.39 0.69
CA THR A 362 10.14 13.30 1.67
C THR A 362 9.60 14.56 1.01
N PHE A 363 8.44 15.03 1.46
CA PHE A 363 7.77 16.20 0.92
C PHE A 363 7.22 17.05 2.06
N TYR A 364 7.53 18.34 2.07
CA TYR A 364 6.84 19.27 2.96
C TYR A 364 5.45 19.55 2.41
N LEU A 365 4.42 19.24 3.21
CA LEU A 365 3.04 19.61 2.94
C LEU A 365 2.78 21.05 3.39
N THR A 366 3.25 21.35 4.61
CA THR A 366 3.27 22.67 5.23
C THR A 366 4.61 22.81 5.96
N PRO A 367 5.05 24.01 6.36
CA PRO A 367 6.33 24.17 7.07
C PRO A 367 6.44 23.34 8.35
N ASP A 368 5.30 23.01 8.96
CA ASP A 368 5.15 22.21 10.18
C ASP A 368 4.84 20.73 9.92
N ILE A 369 4.63 20.30 8.66
CA ILE A 369 4.33 18.89 8.31
C ILE A 369 5.23 18.38 7.18
N LEU A 370 5.97 17.32 7.49
CA LEU A 370 6.76 16.52 6.56
C LEU A 370 6.07 15.18 6.27
N ILE A 371 5.90 14.86 4.99
CA ILE A 371 5.42 13.56 4.51
C ILE A 371 6.62 12.70 4.14
N CYS A 372 6.62 11.43 4.58
CA CYS A 372 7.54 10.37 4.22
C CYS A 372 6.81 9.33 3.36
N ASP A 373 7.22 9.15 2.11
CA ASP A 373 6.67 8.14 1.20
C ASP A 373 7.57 6.90 1.15
N CYS A 374 7.01 5.69 1.29
CA CYS A 374 7.69 4.45 0.93
C CYS A 374 7.18 3.88 -0.40
N PRO A 375 7.94 2.98 -1.04
CA PRO A 375 7.40 2.08 -2.06
C PRO A 375 6.18 1.31 -1.54
N GLY A 376 5.28 0.95 -2.46
CA GLY A 376 4.21 0.01 -2.12
C GLY A 376 4.81 -1.34 -1.75
N LEU A 377 4.42 -1.88 -0.60
CA LEU A 377 4.96 -3.11 -0.05
C LEU A 377 3.84 -4.13 0.12
N VAL A 378 4.01 -5.31 -0.45
CA VAL A 378 3.07 -6.42 -0.20
C VAL A 378 3.54 -7.18 1.03
N MET A 379 2.73 -7.13 2.09
CA MET A 379 2.99 -7.85 3.33
C MET A 379 2.38 -9.25 3.28
N PRO A 380 2.95 -10.24 3.99
CA PRO A 380 2.33 -11.55 4.12
C PRO A 380 0.97 -11.44 4.82
N SER A 381 -0.07 -11.93 4.16
CA SER A 381 -1.42 -12.06 4.68
C SER A 381 -2.02 -13.35 4.14
N PHE A 382 -2.92 -13.97 4.90
CA PHE A 382 -3.61 -15.16 4.43
C PHE A 382 -4.61 -14.77 3.34
N VAL A 383 -4.61 -15.54 2.24
CA VAL A 383 -5.58 -15.36 1.16
C VAL A 383 -6.25 -16.68 0.82
N SER A 384 -7.51 -16.61 0.41
CA SER A 384 -8.30 -17.81 0.11
C SER A 384 -7.87 -18.44 -1.21
N THR A 385 -7.69 -17.63 -2.25
CA THR A 385 -7.41 -18.08 -3.61
C THR A 385 -6.49 -17.11 -4.35
N LYS A 386 -5.77 -17.61 -5.37
CA LYS A 386 -5.00 -16.74 -6.27
C LYS A 386 -5.91 -15.78 -7.06
N ALA A 387 -7.14 -16.20 -7.37
CA ALA A 387 -8.14 -15.37 -8.03
C ALA A 387 -8.44 -14.08 -7.25
N GLU A 388 -8.61 -14.18 -5.92
CA GLU A 388 -8.83 -13.04 -5.04
C GLU A 388 -7.67 -12.02 -5.12
N MET A 389 -6.42 -12.48 -5.17
CA MET A 389 -5.26 -11.59 -5.27
C MET A 389 -5.24 -10.78 -6.56
N ILE A 390 -5.68 -11.39 -7.66
CA ILE A 390 -5.71 -10.71 -8.96
C ILE A 390 -6.85 -9.68 -9.02
N LEU A 391 -8.05 -10.04 -8.55
CA LEU A 391 -9.18 -9.11 -8.51
C LEU A 391 -8.90 -7.88 -7.62
N ASN A 392 -8.13 -8.07 -6.55
CA ASN A 392 -7.71 -6.98 -5.66
C ASN A 392 -6.48 -6.21 -6.17
N GLY A 393 -5.89 -6.60 -7.30
CA GLY A 393 -4.75 -5.88 -7.90
C GLY A 393 -3.43 -6.03 -7.16
N ILE A 394 -3.29 -7.07 -6.32
CA ILE A 394 -2.03 -7.48 -5.69
C ILE A 394 -1.12 -8.11 -6.75
N LEU A 395 -1.69 -8.99 -7.58
CA LEU A 395 -1.00 -9.61 -8.70
C LEU A 395 -1.29 -8.88 -10.02
N PRO A 396 -0.30 -8.75 -10.92
CA PRO A 396 -0.50 -8.10 -12.20
C PRO A 396 -1.39 -8.94 -13.12
N ILE A 397 -2.44 -8.31 -13.66
CA ILE A 397 -3.39 -8.95 -14.60
C ILE A 397 -2.66 -9.45 -15.85
N ASP A 398 -1.64 -8.73 -16.32
CA ASP A 398 -0.87 -9.04 -17.53
C ASP A 398 -0.10 -10.37 -17.45
N GLN A 399 0.14 -10.90 -16.25
CA GLN A 399 0.92 -12.13 -16.01
C GLN A 399 0.03 -13.33 -15.62
N MET A 400 -1.30 -13.16 -15.69
CA MET A 400 -2.27 -14.19 -15.33
C MET A 400 -2.17 -15.40 -16.28
N ARG A 401 -2.01 -16.60 -15.71
CA ARG A 401 -2.02 -17.87 -16.48
C ARG A 401 -3.39 -18.52 -16.51
N ASP A 402 -4.13 -18.48 -15.41
CA ASP A 402 -5.49 -18.99 -15.27
C ASP A 402 -6.47 -17.82 -15.12
N HIS A 403 -7.31 -17.64 -16.14
CA HIS A 403 -8.34 -16.61 -16.19
C HIS A 403 -9.71 -17.13 -15.79
N VAL A 404 -9.91 -18.45 -15.72
CA VAL A 404 -11.23 -19.03 -15.44
C VAL A 404 -11.64 -18.72 -14.01
N GLN A 405 -10.75 -18.90 -13.03
CA GLN A 405 -11.09 -18.69 -11.62
C GLN A 405 -11.38 -17.21 -11.28
N PRO A 406 -10.56 -16.22 -11.70
CA PRO A 406 -10.88 -14.81 -11.49
C PRO A 406 -12.23 -14.42 -12.12
N ILE A 407 -12.52 -14.89 -13.34
CA ILE A 407 -13.80 -14.60 -14.00
C ILE A 407 -14.97 -15.28 -13.28
N ALA A 408 -14.81 -16.53 -12.86
CA ALA A 408 -15.83 -17.24 -12.09
C ALA A 408 -16.13 -16.52 -10.77
N LEU A 409 -15.09 -16.00 -10.08
CA LEU A 409 -15.25 -15.20 -8.87
C LEU A 409 -15.94 -13.87 -9.14
N ILE A 410 -15.67 -13.18 -10.26
CA ILE A 410 -16.45 -12.00 -10.66
C ILE A 410 -17.92 -12.37 -10.85
N GLY A 411 -18.20 -13.51 -11.48
CA GLY A 411 -19.56 -14.00 -11.71
C GLY A 411 -20.34 -14.33 -10.42
N THR A 412 -19.67 -14.56 -9.29
CA THR A 412 -20.34 -14.73 -7.99
C THR A 412 -20.55 -13.41 -7.25
N LEU A 413 -19.77 -12.38 -7.54
CA LEU A 413 -19.83 -11.07 -6.89
C LEU A 413 -20.85 -10.12 -7.55
N PHE A 414 -20.96 -10.17 -8.87
CA PHE A 414 -21.83 -9.27 -9.63
C PHE A 414 -23.10 -9.96 -10.12
N PRO A 415 -24.28 -9.38 -9.86
CA PRO A 415 -25.53 -9.85 -10.45
C PRO A 415 -25.48 -9.87 -11.98
N ARG A 416 -26.05 -10.92 -12.59
CA ARG A 416 -26.07 -11.11 -14.05
C ARG A 416 -26.63 -9.90 -14.80
N ASN A 417 -27.75 -9.34 -14.32
CA ASN A 417 -28.39 -8.17 -14.92
C ASN A 417 -27.49 -6.92 -14.96
N LYS A 418 -26.60 -6.74 -13.98
CA LYS A 418 -25.65 -5.63 -13.99
C LYS A 418 -24.58 -5.81 -15.06
N LEU A 419 -24.08 -7.03 -15.24
CA LEU A 419 -23.13 -7.34 -16.30
C LEU A 419 -23.76 -7.20 -17.70
N GLU A 420 -25.00 -7.66 -17.86
CA GLU A 420 -25.75 -7.53 -19.12
C GLU A 420 -25.99 -6.06 -19.48
N SER A 421 -26.40 -5.24 -18.51
CA SER A 421 -26.64 -3.82 -18.73
C SER A 421 -25.38 -3.05 -19.07
N GLU A 422 -24.25 -3.33 -18.41
CA GLU A 422 -23.00 -2.60 -18.60
C GLU A 422 -22.35 -2.94 -19.95
N TYR A 423 -22.35 -4.22 -20.31
CA TYR A 423 -21.63 -4.72 -21.49
C TYR A 423 -22.53 -5.04 -22.70
N GLY A 424 -23.84 -4.83 -22.59
CA GLY A 424 -24.80 -5.15 -23.65
C GLY A 424 -24.86 -6.64 -23.98
N LEU A 425 -24.63 -7.50 -22.99
CA LEU A 425 -24.68 -8.96 -23.15
C LEU A 425 -26.14 -9.45 -23.06
N GLN A 426 -26.48 -10.50 -23.82
CA GLN A 426 -27.81 -11.13 -23.84
C GLN A 426 -27.81 -12.51 -23.17
#